data_AF-A0A946TI00-F1
#
_entry.id   AF-A0A946TI00-F1
#
_cell.length_a   1.000
_cell.length_b   1.000
_cell.length_c   1.000
_cell.angle_alpha   90.00
_cell.angle_beta   90.00
_cell.angle_gamma   90.00
#
_symmetry.space_group_name_H-M   'P 1'
#
loop_
_entity.id
_entity.type
_entity.pdbx_description
1 polymer ?
#
loop_
_entity_poly.entity_id
_entity_poly.type
_entity_poly.pdbx_seq_one_letter_code
_entity_poly.pdbx_strand_id
1 'polypeptide(L)'
;MSKNNGGSPKASTDLSPIEVAMKTAKPPNIIHHRGDLNRVTSDGKEFVRQEHVFIPSIGKVKCTPYDNHFVYRDARKLGWVLFCTCGSPAVVVNYDAYKQHGSSQGALLVCKHHTDNNKHQPVNR
;
A
#
# COMPACT_ATOMS: atom_id res chain seq x y z
N MET A 1 53.75 27.66 14.93
CA MET A 1 52.70 27.37 13.94
C MET A 1 52.38 25.88 14.01
N SER A 2 51.39 25.48 14.81
CA SER A 2 50.93 24.08 14.90
C SER A 2 49.83 23.83 13.87
N LYS A 3 50.00 22.81 13.03
CA LYS A 3 48.98 22.34 12.09
C LYS A 3 48.09 21.32 12.81
N ASN A 4 46.81 21.66 13.03
CA ASN A 4 45.80 20.72 13.49
C ASN A 4 45.34 19.85 12.30
N ASN A 5 45.60 18.54 12.37
CA ASN A 5 45.03 17.55 11.47
C ASN A 5 43.63 17.15 11.97
N GLY A 6 42.59 17.77 11.41
CA GLY A 6 41.20 17.35 11.60
C GLY A 6 40.92 16.07 10.81
N GLY A 7 40.97 14.93 11.49
CA GLY A 7 40.49 13.66 10.94
C GLY A 7 38.98 13.70 10.79
N SER A 8 38.48 13.53 9.57
CA SER A 8 37.05 13.36 9.30
C SER A 8 36.53 12.10 10.02
N PRO A 9 35.34 12.17 10.67
CA PRO A 9 34.76 10.99 11.28
C PRO A 9 34.40 9.97 10.20
N LYS A 10 34.96 8.76 10.31
CA LYS A 10 34.54 7.61 9.48
C LYS A 10 33.09 7.28 9.86
N ALA A 11 32.19 7.37 8.88
CA ALA A 11 30.79 6.98 9.06
C ALA A 11 30.72 5.52 9.56
N SER A 12 30.08 5.30 10.70
CA SER A 12 29.79 3.97 11.22
C SER A 12 28.85 3.25 10.26
N THR A 13 29.26 2.09 9.77
CA THR A 13 28.53 1.28 8.78
C THR A 13 27.41 0.42 9.37
N ASP A 14 27.11 0.56 10.66
CA ASP A 14 26.10 -0.25 11.33
C ASP A 14 24.72 0.37 11.13
N LEU A 15 24.06 -0.07 10.06
CA LEU A 15 22.64 0.20 9.84
C LEU A 15 21.83 -0.40 10.99
N SER A 16 20.85 0.35 11.48
CA SER A 16 19.91 -0.15 12.48
C SER A 16 19.13 -1.36 11.93
N PRO A 17 18.61 -2.25 12.80
CA PRO A 17 17.80 -3.39 12.37
C PRO A 17 16.59 -3.00 11.49
N ILE A 18 16.03 -1.80 11.70
CA ILE A 18 14.94 -1.25 10.89
C ILE A 18 15.44 -0.87 9.50
N GLU A 19 16.59 -0.22 9.39
CA GLU A 19 17.18 0.15 8.10
C GLU A 19 17.61 -1.10 7.30
N VAL A 20 18.12 -2.13 7.98
CA VAL A 20 18.42 -3.43 7.36
C VAL A 20 17.13 -4.09 6.85
N ALA A 21 16.06 -4.11 7.66
CA ALA A 21 14.76 -4.65 7.26
C ALA A 21 14.12 -3.87 6.10
N MET A 22 14.25 -2.54 6.07
CA MET A 22 13.76 -1.70 4.97
C MET A 22 14.59 -1.86 3.69
N LYS A 23 15.91 -2.11 3.78
CA LYS A 23 16.76 -2.37 2.61
C LYS A 23 16.60 -3.77 2.03
N THR A 24 16.22 -4.74 2.84
CA THR A 24 16.01 -6.15 2.42
C THR A 24 14.54 -6.47 2.10
N ALA A 25 13.68 -5.46 2.24
CA ALA A 25 12.27 -5.47 1.95
C ALA A 25 11.94 -5.92 0.52
N LYS A 26 11.52 -7.17 0.34
CA LYS A 26 11.00 -7.62 -0.96
C LYS A 26 9.53 -7.19 -1.12
N PRO A 27 9.14 -6.65 -2.31
CA PRO A 27 7.74 -6.49 -2.66
C PRO A 27 6.96 -7.79 -2.47
N PRO A 28 5.65 -7.73 -2.17
CA PRO A 28 4.85 -8.94 -2.03
C PRO A 28 4.83 -9.73 -3.33
N ASN A 29 4.99 -11.05 -3.24
CA ASN A 29 4.81 -11.91 -4.40
C ASN A 29 3.31 -12.16 -4.63
N ILE A 30 2.76 -11.58 -5.69
CA ILE A 30 1.33 -11.69 -6.01
C ILE A 30 1.10 -12.71 -7.13
N ILE A 31 0.22 -13.66 -6.86
CA ILE A 31 -0.25 -14.66 -7.81
C ILE A 31 -1.73 -14.40 -8.08
N HIS A 32 -2.05 -14.13 -9.35
CA HIS A 32 -3.43 -13.99 -9.81
C HIS A 32 -4.02 -15.34 -10.21
N HIS A 33 -5.26 -15.59 -9.80
CA HIS A 33 -5.98 -16.80 -10.20
C HIS A 33 -6.58 -16.60 -11.60
N ARG A 34 -6.25 -17.49 -12.53
CA ARG A 34 -6.76 -17.40 -13.91
C ARG A 34 -8.27 -17.60 -13.90
N GLY A 35 -9.01 -16.61 -14.40
CA GLY A 35 -10.48 -16.64 -14.47
C GLY A 35 -11.19 -16.16 -13.21
N ASP A 36 -10.47 -15.83 -12.13
CA ASP A 36 -11.05 -15.25 -10.91
C ASP A 36 -10.34 -13.93 -10.55
N LEU A 37 -10.93 -12.81 -10.96
CA LEU A 37 -10.43 -11.45 -10.66
C LEU A 37 -10.78 -10.98 -9.23
N ASN A 38 -11.46 -11.82 -8.45
CA ASN A 38 -11.85 -11.53 -7.08
C ASN A 38 -10.94 -12.21 -6.06
N ARG A 39 -9.85 -12.85 -6.51
CA ARG A 39 -8.95 -13.59 -5.63
C ARG A 39 -7.49 -13.43 -6.05
N VAL A 40 -6.62 -13.25 -5.06
CA VAL A 40 -5.16 -13.33 -5.24
C VAL A 40 -4.52 -14.09 -4.10
N THR A 41 -3.34 -14.64 -4.36
CA THR A 41 -2.45 -15.15 -3.30
C THR A 41 -1.25 -14.21 -3.18
N SER A 42 -1.08 -13.58 -2.01
CA SER A 42 0.09 -12.77 -1.66
C SER A 42 0.94 -13.51 -0.65
N ASP A 43 2.15 -13.91 -1.07
CA ASP A 43 3.11 -14.65 -0.24
C ASP A 43 2.48 -15.88 0.45
N GLY A 44 1.77 -16.69 -0.33
CA GLY A 44 1.12 -17.91 0.15
C GLY A 44 -0.18 -17.69 0.95
N LYS A 45 -0.58 -16.44 1.22
CA LYS A 45 -1.87 -16.13 1.84
C LYS A 45 -2.86 -15.65 0.81
N GLU A 46 -4.06 -16.20 0.87
CA GLU A 46 -5.15 -15.81 -0.01
C GLU A 46 -5.85 -14.53 0.48
N PHE A 47 -6.24 -13.71 -0.49
CA PHE A 47 -7.08 -12.54 -0.29
C PHE A 47 -8.19 -12.54 -1.33
N VAL A 48 -9.40 -12.24 -0.86
CA VAL A 48 -10.59 -12.10 -1.70
C VAL A 48 -10.96 -10.63 -1.77
N ARG A 49 -11.49 -10.19 -2.91
CA ARG A 49 -12.01 -8.84 -3.10
C ARG A 49 -13.08 -8.55 -2.06
N GLN A 50 -12.91 -7.44 -1.35
CA GLN A 50 -13.88 -6.93 -0.40
C GLN A 50 -14.35 -5.56 -0.86
N GLU A 51 -15.64 -5.28 -0.73
CA GLU A 51 -16.15 -3.92 -0.96
C GLU A 51 -15.65 -2.94 0.11
N HIS A 52 -15.38 -3.45 1.32
CA HIS A 52 -14.89 -2.65 2.44
C HIS A 52 -13.75 -3.38 3.16
N VAL A 53 -12.71 -2.64 3.53
CA VAL A 53 -11.59 -3.12 4.35
C VAL A 53 -11.63 -2.40 5.69
N PHE A 54 -11.46 -3.16 6.78
CA PHE A 54 -11.33 -2.58 8.12
C PHE A 54 -9.88 -2.16 8.38
N ILE A 55 -9.70 -0.89 8.72
CA ILE A 55 -8.42 -0.30 9.09
C ILE A 55 -8.50 0.10 10.57
N PRO A 56 -7.62 -0.44 11.44
CA PRO A 56 -7.54 0.02 12.83
C PRO A 56 -7.37 1.55 12.88
N SER A 57 -7.98 2.20 13.87
CA SER A 57 -8.07 3.66 14.05
C SER A 57 -8.93 4.45 13.04
N ILE A 58 -9.38 3.86 11.93
CA ILE A 58 -10.25 4.54 10.94
C ILE A 58 -11.64 3.91 10.92
N GLY A 59 -11.72 2.58 10.86
CA GLY A 59 -12.97 1.84 10.70
C GLY A 59 -13.08 1.13 9.35
N LYS A 60 -14.30 0.84 8.91
CA LYS A 60 -14.55 0.24 7.58
C LYS A 60 -14.46 1.32 6.50
N VAL A 61 -13.52 1.15 5.58
CA VAL A 61 -13.29 2.05 4.45
C VAL A 61 -13.68 1.34 3.15
N LYS A 62 -14.41 2.04 2.28
CA LYS A 62 -14.82 1.51 0.99
C LYS A 62 -13.62 1.36 0.05
N CYS A 63 -13.57 0.27 -0.68
CA CYS A 63 -12.55 -0.02 -1.67
C CYS A 63 -12.95 0.59 -3.02
N THR A 64 -11.97 1.12 -3.74
CA THR A 64 -12.20 1.61 -5.11
C THR A 64 -12.59 0.43 -6.02
N PRO A 65 -13.65 0.56 -6.84
CA PRO A 65 -14.14 -0.52 -7.67
C PRO A 65 -13.33 -0.63 -8.98
N TYR A 66 -12.06 -1.04 -8.90
CA TYR A 66 -11.28 -1.31 -10.11
C TYR A 66 -11.75 -2.60 -10.80
N ASP A 67 -11.71 -2.66 -12.13
CA ASP A 67 -12.19 -3.81 -12.89
C ASP A 67 -11.34 -5.06 -12.65
N ASN A 68 -10.02 -4.94 -12.81
CA ASN A 68 -9.08 -6.06 -12.77
C ASN A 68 -8.26 -6.13 -11.48
N HIS A 69 -8.29 -5.08 -10.65
CA HIS A 69 -7.50 -4.98 -9.42
C HIS A 69 -8.39 -4.85 -8.19
N PHE A 70 -7.87 -5.19 -7.02
CA PHE A 70 -8.53 -4.82 -5.76
C PHE A 70 -7.51 -4.53 -4.66
N VAL A 71 -7.96 -3.88 -3.60
CA VAL A 71 -7.15 -3.54 -2.44
C VAL A 71 -7.44 -4.51 -1.30
N TYR A 72 -6.41 -4.81 -0.52
CA TYR A 72 -6.48 -5.72 0.61
C TYR A 72 -5.54 -5.27 1.73
N ARG A 73 -5.77 -5.76 2.95
CA ARG A 73 -4.94 -5.47 4.12
C ARG A 73 -4.06 -6.67 4.46
N ASP A 74 -2.75 -6.47 4.50
CA ASP A 74 -1.78 -7.46 4.96
C ASP A 74 -0.75 -6.79 5.89
N ALA A 75 -0.80 -7.09 7.18
CA ALA A 75 0.07 -6.47 8.17
C ALA A 75 1.54 -6.98 8.15
N ARG A 76 1.88 -7.92 7.26
CA ARG A 76 3.17 -8.63 7.28
C ARG A 76 4.29 -7.92 6.51
N LYS A 77 4.09 -6.71 5.97
CA LYS A 77 4.98 -6.16 4.94
C LYS A 77 5.46 -4.73 5.22
N LEU A 78 6.78 -4.53 5.29
CA LEU A 78 7.48 -3.27 4.98
C LEU A 78 6.97 -1.99 5.69
N GLY A 79 6.35 -2.11 6.86
CA GLY A 79 5.67 -0.99 7.53
C GLY A 79 4.36 -0.53 6.87
N TRP A 80 3.99 -1.13 5.74
CA TRP A 80 2.74 -0.89 5.02
C TRP A 80 1.75 -2.03 5.29
N VAL A 81 0.51 -1.68 5.58
CA VAL A 81 -0.51 -2.70 5.87
C VAL A 81 -1.57 -2.81 4.78
N LEU A 82 -1.55 -1.95 3.77
CA LEU A 82 -2.56 -1.85 2.72
C LEU A 82 -1.90 -1.98 1.36
N PHE A 83 -2.41 -2.89 0.53
CA PHE A 83 -1.83 -3.23 -0.77
C PHE A 83 -2.92 -3.36 -1.83
N CYS A 84 -2.51 -3.22 -3.09
CA CYS A 84 -3.30 -3.54 -4.25
C CYS A 84 -2.78 -4.85 -4.87
N THR A 85 -3.64 -5.59 -5.56
CA THR A 85 -3.28 -6.81 -6.30
C THR A 85 -2.20 -6.60 -7.36
N CYS A 86 -1.91 -5.35 -7.77
CA CYS A 86 -0.76 -5.06 -8.63
C CYS A 86 0.59 -5.00 -7.89
N GLY A 87 0.62 -5.20 -6.57
CA GLY A 87 1.81 -5.11 -5.72
C GLY A 87 2.13 -3.72 -5.18
N SER A 88 1.43 -2.67 -5.66
CA SER A 88 1.55 -1.30 -5.14
C SER A 88 0.96 -1.17 -3.73
N PRO A 89 1.49 -0.26 -2.88
CA PRO A 89 0.77 0.21 -1.69
C PRO A 89 -0.61 0.74 -2.06
N ALA A 90 -1.56 0.57 -1.13
CA ALA A 90 -2.86 1.23 -1.15
C ALA A 90 -2.92 2.31 -0.07
N VAL A 91 -3.64 3.40 -0.35
CA VAL A 91 -3.74 4.57 0.53
C VAL A 91 -5.18 4.97 0.72
N VAL A 92 -5.49 5.52 1.88
CA VAL A 92 -6.79 6.12 2.16
C VAL A 92 -6.75 7.56 1.64
N VAL A 93 -7.68 7.92 0.78
CA VAL A 93 -7.87 9.29 0.30
C VAL A 93 -9.20 9.82 0.81
N ASN A 94 -9.20 11.02 1.38
CA ASN A 94 -10.44 11.75 1.65
C ASN A 94 -10.90 12.36 0.34
N TYR A 95 -12.14 12.06 -0.06
CA TYR A 95 -12.70 12.61 -1.28
C TYR A 95 -14.15 12.96 -1.04
N ASP A 96 -14.42 14.26 -0.98
CA ASP A 96 -15.78 14.79 -0.84
C ASP A 96 -16.72 14.25 -1.93
N ALA A 97 -16.21 13.94 -3.13
CA ALA A 97 -16.99 13.39 -4.23
C ALA A 97 -17.35 11.88 -4.09
N TYR A 98 -16.86 11.16 -3.07
CA TYR A 98 -17.27 9.77 -2.80
C TYR A 98 -18.19 9.62 -1.59
N LYS A 99 -18.66 10.73 -0.98
CA LYS A 99 -19.69 10.70 0.07
C LYS A 99 -20.92 9.87 -0.34
N GLN A 100 -21.28 9.91 -1.62
CA GLN A 100 -22.41 9.19 -2.22
C GLN A 100 -22.24 7.66 -2.32
N HIS A 101 -21.04 7.11 -2.12
CA HIS A 101 -20.83 5.65 -2.20
C HIS A 101 -20.93 4.93 -0.85
N GLY A 102 -21.49 5.57 0.19
CA GLY A 102 -21.65 4.96 1.52
C GLY A 102 -20.33 4.82 2.28
N SER A 103 -19.32 5.62 1.93
CA SER A 103 -18.10 5.71 2.74
C SER A 103 -18.45 6.33 4.09
N SER A 104 -18.21 5.57 5.17
CA SER A 104 -18.48 5.96 6.55
C SER A 104 -17.86 7.30 6.96
N GLN A 105 -16.83 7.77 6.24
CA GLN A 105 -16.06 8.98 6.55
C GLN A 105 -15.73 9.85 5.32
N GLY A 106 -16.33 9.57 4.15
CA GLY A 106 -15.91 10.23 2.89
C GLY A 106 -14.49 9.84 2.44
N ALA A 107 -14.00 8.70 2.94
CA ALA A 107 -12.70 8.14 2.65
C ALA A 107 -12.81 6.95 1.67
N LEU A 108 -11.89 6.84 0.72
CA LEU A 108 -11.81 5.72 -0.22
C LEU A 108 -10.42 5.08 -0.13
N LEU A 109 -10.37 3.75 -0.12
CA LEU A 109 -9.13 3.00 -0.21
C LEU A 109 -8.79 2.78 -1.69
N VAL A 110 -7.68 3.39 -2.13
CA VAL A 110 -7.22 3.42 -3.53
C VAL A 110 -5.85 2.78 -3.68
N CYS A 111 -5.56 2.25 -4.87
CA CYS A 111 -4.22 1.83 -5.27
C CYS A 111 -3.36 3.06 -5.59
N LYS A 112 -2.21 3.22 -4.92
CA LYS A 112 -1.33 4.37 -5.13
C LYS A 112 -0.81 4.45 -6.57
N HIS A 113 -0.37 3.35 -7.16
CA HIS A 113 0.07 3.35 -8.56
C HIS A 113 -1.02 3.78 -9.55
N HIS A 114 -2.29 3.43 -9.30
CA HIS A 114 -3.39 3.85 -10.17
C HIS A 114 -3.70 5.33 -10.03
N THR A 115 -3.66 5.85 -8.80
CA THR A 115 -3.82 7.27 -8.51
C THR A 115 -2.70 8.10 -9.14
N ASP A 116 -1.44 7.69 -8.98
CA ASP A 116 -0.29 8.43 -9.48
C ASP A 116 -0.25 8.48 -11.02
N ASN A 117 -0.80 7.46 -11.71
CA ASN A 117 -0.78 7.34 -13.17
C ASN A 117 -2.12 7.63 -13.85
N ASN A 118 -3.13 8.14 -13.12
CA ASN A 118 -4.46 8.46 -13.64
C ASN A 118 -5.16 7.30 -14.39
N LYS A 119 -4.85 6.04 -14.08
CA LYS A 119 -5.36 4.90 -14.86
C LYS A 119 -6.82 4.55 -14.58
N HIS A 120 -7.42 5.09 -13.51
CA HIS A 120 -8.84 4.96 -13.20
C HIS A 120 -9.34 6.16 -12.40
N GLN A 121 -9.55 7.30 -13.06
CA GLN A 121 -10.56 8.22 -12.50
C GLN A 121 -11.90 7.48 -12.50
N PRO A 122 -12.71 7.60 -11.44
CA PRO A 122 -14.10 7.19 -11.55
C PRO A 122 -14.67 7.94 -12.73
N VAL A 123 -15.20 7.19 -13.68
CA VAL A 123 -16.18 7.73 -14.60
C VAL A 123 -17.33 8.22 -13.72
N ASN A 124 -17.38 9.53 -13.45
CA ASN A 124 -18.60 10.19 -13.01
C ASN A 124 -19.67 9.81 -14.04
N ARG A 125 -20.58 8.91 -13.66
CA ARG A 125 -21.85 8.68 -14.36
C ARG A 125 -22.92 9.49 -13.65
#